data_AF-A0A134B367-F1
#
_entry.id   AF-A0A134B367-F1
#
_cell.length_a   1.000
_cell.length_b   1.000
_cell.length_c   1.000
_cell.angle_alpha   90.00
_cell.angle_beta   90.00
_cell.angle_gamma   90.00
#
_symmetry.space_group_name_H-M   'P 1'
#
loop_
_entity.id
_entity.type
_entity.pdbx_description
1 polymer ?
#
loop_
_entity_poly.entity_id
_entity_poly.type
_entity_poly.pdbx_seq_one_letter_code
_entity_poly.pdbx_strand_id
1 'polypeptide(L)'
;MRLHIKYLLGCLALLFLLPACKGESDIEEATLDLSAQSVTFTKDGGEQTLTVSTNKDSWSAFTTERSWLTVEQQGNTLKVKATANDRGIDRAASVVVNAGGMQRVVDVKQSAADVILDADATSLVFPAAGETKKLAISSNGGAVTAELASAVDWLTIDKVTPTAIVLTAKESTEKVKRSVKVNLTVGTVIKEIEVTQEGIMYYVLPYLKFPATLAEVIRYEKTRGNELIKLPDGLFNTTLYRFATQSKVMPFMQYEFSSETAAGFSSASTLCYDVTLVKDNADYDAFLKENGFETKEVGKDGKSVTYTNEKLSMQVQVAFQTGGAIITAKYAPKQDKDYATFKTLPMTHQTEMMSNPELKIIKDKKKDDIRKQEEAWGSKRDESITQDNYDRFITGTTAFEEEIYRGYFYIRPSKEDKIEENDPYIDYMHGAQAVYSNIELAFWKDAIGRYALTKEVLALFKDAGCPYLRPIGNKGYHAFYNKDKMQAYVMRVAFDKGKPIIEMQSFYEKIEAGGASSIATLSNYGRSIRAQKAHDEGIRRLERRILASPLFR
;
A
#
# COMPACT_ATOMS: atom_id res chain seq x y z
N MET A 1 92.50 -29.53 72.50
CA MET A 1 91.43 -30.39 73.05
C MET A 1 90.85 -31.18 71.88
N ARG A 2 91.27 -32.45 71.70
CA ARG A 2 90.45 -33.67 71.96
C ARG A 2 89.27 -33.80 70.99
N LEU A 3 88.93 -34.92 70.37
CA LEU A 3 89.49 -36.27 70.17
C LEU A 3 88.45 -36.96 69.24
N HIS A 4 88.88 -37.69 68.21
CA HIS A 4 88.23 -38.83 67.53
C HIS A 4 86.70 -38.94 67.32
N ILE A 5 86.29 -39.07 66.04
CA ILE A 5 85.41 -40.14 65.47
C ILE A 5 85.87 -40.32 64.00
N LYS A 6 86.88 -41.14 63.63
CA LYS A 6 86.93 -42.59 63.36
C LYS A 6 85.77 -43.13 62.46
N TYR A 7 86.15 -43.73 61.32
CA TYR A 7 85.34 -44.34 60.24
C TYR A 7 84.75 -43.30 59.26
N LEU A 8 85.29 -43.08 58.06
CA LEU A 8 85.40 -44.10 57.01
C LEU A 8 86.71 -43.94 56.22
N LEU A 9 87.81 -44.11 56.96
CA LEU A 9 89.13 -44.41 56.42
C LEU A 9 89.08 -45.81 55.80
N GLY A 10 88.54 -45.91 54.58
CA GLY A 10 88.33 -47.20 53.91
C GLY A 10 88.50 -47.19 52.40
N CYS A 11 88.61 -46.03 51.75
CA CYS A 11 88.80 -45.94 50.30
C CYS A 11 89.71 -44.76 49.88
N LEU A 12 90.62 -44.32 50.76
CA LEU A 12 91.65 -43.31 50.44
C LEU A 12 93.03 -43.97 50.27
N ALA A 13 93.06 -45.14 49.62
CA ALA A 13 94.28 -45.88 49.32
C ALA A 13 94.18 -46.62 47.96
N LEU A 14 93.57 -45.97 46.97
CA LEU A 14 93.75 -46.31 45.56
C LEU A 14 94.05 -45.02 44.76
N LEU A 15 95.02 -44.25 45.26
CA LEU A 15 95.82 -43.37 44.42
C LEU A 15 96.93 -44.22 43.80
N PHE A 16 97.07 -44.11 42.48
CA PHE A 16 98.08 -44.69 41.57
C PHE A 16 97.78 -46.04 40.91
N LEU A 17 96.97 -46.01 39.85
CA LEU A 17 97.25 -46.72 38.59
C LEU A 17 96.82 -45.85 37.39
N LEU A 18 97.81 -45.50 36.55
CA LEU A 18 97.78 -44.73 35.28
C LEU A 18 96.89 -45.42 34.19
N PRO A 19 96.57 -44.83 33.00
CA PRO A 19 97.28 -43.76 32.29
C PRO A 19 96.43 -42.64 31.62
N ALA A 20 97.14 -41.58 31.26
CA ALA A 20 96.73 -40.61 30.27
C ALA A 20 96.44 -41.26 28.91
N CYS A 21 95.33 -40.87 28.27
CA CYS A 21 95.15 -40.79 26.81
C CYS A 21 93.95 -39.85 26.56
N LYS A 22 94.14 -38.67 25.95
CA LYS A 22 94.35 -38.36 24.52
C LYS A 22 93.00 -38.03 23.85
N GLY A 23 92.92 -36.85 23.24
CA GLY A 23 91.88 -36.50 22.27
C GLY A 23 91.12 -35.23 22.61
N GLU A 24 91.76 -34.09 22.41
CA GLU A 24 91.07 -32.85 22.05
C GLU A 24 90.40 -33.13 20.70
N SER A 25 89.10 -33.38 20.69
CA SER A 25 88.33 -33.43 19.46
C SER A 25 88.05 -32.00 19.06
N ASP A 26 88.61 -31.56 17.94
CA ASP A 26 88.18 -30.35 17.23
C ASP A 26 86.65 -30.41 17.08
N ILE A 27 85.94 -29.62 17.89
CA ILE A 27 84.51 -29.42 17.73
C ILE A 27 84.38 -28.50 16.51
N GLU A 28 84.16 -29.10 15.34
CA GLU A 28 83.93 -28.35 14.11
C GLU A 28 82.67 -27.47 14.30
N GLU A 29 82.84 -26.15 14.30
CA GLU A 29 81.74 -25.19 14.42
C GLU A 29 80.71 -25.44 13.31
N ALA A 30 79.43 -25.37 13.66
CA ALA A 30 78.37 -25.55 12.67
C ALA A 30 78.40 -24.42 11.64
N THR A 31 78.14 -24.75 10.37
CA THR A 31 77.82 -23.79 9.30
C THR A 31 76.37 -24.03 8.84
N LEU A 32 75.61 -22.96 8.58
CA LEU A 32 74.26 -23.02 8.04
C LEU A 32 73.99 -21.77 7.22
N ASP A 33 73.77 -21.97 5.92
CA ASP A 33 73.42 -20.93 4.97
C ASP A 33 72.25 -21.34 4.09
N LEU A 34 71.51 -20.35 3.59
CA LEU A 34 70.31 -20.53 2.78
C LEU A 34 70.44 -19.71 1.50
N SER A 35 69.99 -20.27 0.37
CA SER A 35 70.03 -19.57 -0.92
C SER A 35 69.21 -18.27 -0.96
N ALA A 36 68.25 -18.10 -0.05
CA ALA A 36 67.55 -16.84 0.18
C ALA A 36 67.08 -16.74 1.64
N GLN A 37 67.00 -15.50 2.13
CA GLN A 37 66.48 -15.18 3.47
C GLN A 37 65.00 -14.75 3.45
N SER A 38 64.40 -14.63 2.26
CA SER A 38 62.98 -14.33 2.10
C SER A 38 62.39 -14.99 0.87
N VAL A 39 61.08 -15.24 0.93
CA VAL A 39 60.27 -15.84 -0.13
C VAL A 39 58.97 -15.04 -0.26
N THR A 40 58.58 -14.72 -1.49
CA THR A 40 57.33 -14.01 -1.78
C THR A 40 56.42 -14.84 -2.68
N PHE A 41 55.16 -14.94 -2.30
CA PHE A 41 54.10 -15.57 -3.08
C PHE A 41 53.06 -14.54 -3.54
N THR A 42 52.48 -14.75 -4.72
CA THR A 42 51.27 -14.04 -5.13
C THR A 42 50.04 -14.60 -4.39
N LYS A 43 48.89 -13.95 -4.55
CA LYS A 43 47.61 -14.39 -3.95
C LYS A 43 47.25 -15.83 -4.29
N ASP A 44 47.67 -16.34 -5.45
CA ASP A 44 47.34 -17.70 -5.89
C ASP A 44 48.20 -18.78 -5.18
N GLY A 45 49.23 -18.36 -4.44
CA GLY A 45 50.14 -19.26 -3.73
C GLY A 45 51.15 -19.90 -4.67
N GLY A 46 51.59 -21.11 -4.33
CA GLY A 46 52.54 -21.89 -5.13
C GLY A 46 53.64 -22.53 -4.30
N GLU A 47 54.68 -23.01 -4.97
CA GLU A 47 55.85 -23.65 -4.37
C GLU A 47 57.12 -22.91 -4.79
N GLN A 48 58.01 -22.66 -3.82
CA GLN A 48 59.35 -22.16 -4.05
C GLN A 48 60.37 -23.07 -3.37
N THR A 49 61.58 -23.08 -3.90
CA THR A 49 62.63 -23.99 -3.48
C THR A 49 63.85 -23.22 -3.01
N LEU A 50 64.37 -23.56 -1.84
CA LEU A 50 65.60 -23.02 -1.26
C LEU A 50 66.64 -24.12 -1.15
N THR A 51 67.91 -23.77 -1.36
CA THR A 51 69.04 -24.67 -1.08
C THR A 51 69.54 -24.39 0.33
N VAL A 52 69.67 -25.44 1.14
CA VAL A 52 70.28 -25.40 2.47
C VAL A 52 71.74 -25.80 2.31
N SER A 53 72.69 -25.13 2.97
CA SER A 53 74.10 -25.55 2.97
C SER A 53 74.60 -25.61 4.40
N THR A 54 75.04 -26.78 4.85
CA THR A 54 75.53 -27.00 6.22
C THR A 54 76.62 -28.07 6.23
N ASN A 55 77.57 -27.96 7.16
CA ASN A 55 78.58 -28.99 7.45
C ASN A 55 78.07 -30.04 8.46
N LYS A 56 76.77 -30.10 8.75
CA LYS A 56 76.17 -31.08 9.66
C LYS A 56 75.43 -32.18 8.89
N ASP A 57 75.43 -33.39 9.46
CA ASP A 57 74.81 -34.59 8.86
C ASP A 57 73.29 -34.50 8.69
N SER A 58 72.64 -33.58 9.41
CA SER A 58 71.19 -33.37 9.35
C SER A 58 70.82 -31.91 9.61
N TRP A 59 69.72 -31.51 9.00
CA TRP A 59 69.04 -30.24 9.24
C TRP A 59 67.53 -30.47 9.27
N SER A 60 66.79 -29.53 9.86
CA SER A 60 65.33 -29.56 9.92
C SER A 60 64.75 -28.18 9.65
N ALA A 61 63.51 -28.12 9.16
CA ALA A 61 62.79 -26.88 8.97
C ALA A 61 61.35 -26.99 9.48
N PHE A 62 60.83 -25.90 10.03
CA PHE A 62 59.42 -25.79 10.39
C PHE A 62 58.89 -24.38 10.14
N THR A 63 57.60 -24.27 9.85
CA THR A 63 56.92 -22.99 9.69
C THR A 63 56.21 -22.55 10.97
N THR A 64 56.11 -21.23 11.16
CA THR A 64 55.27 -20.62 12.19
C THR A 64 53.77 -20.71 11.88
N GLU A 65 53.36 -20.95 10.62
CA GLU A 65 51.96 -20.91 10.19
C GLU A 65 51.56 -22.11 9.32
N ARG A 66 51.32 -23.25 9.98
CA ARG A 66 50.95 -24.52 9.30
C ARG A 66 49.59 -24.49 8.61
N SER A 67 48.76 -23.46 8.86
CA SER A 67 47.40 -23.36 8.32
C SER A 67 47.38 -23.04 6.82
N TRP A 68 48.42 -22.40 6.29
CA TRP A 68 48.52 -22.01 4.88
C TRP A 68 49.93 -22.18 4.29
N LEU A 69 50.94 -22.44 5.11
CA LEU A 69 52.31 -22.66 4.69
C LEU A 69 52.76 -24.08 5.05
N THR A 70 53.41 -24.76 4.12
CA THR A 70 53.95 -26.11 4.30
C THR A 70 55.41 -26.13 3.87
N VAL A 71 56.22 -26.94 4.55
CA VAL A 71 57.64 -27.09 4.26
C VAL A 71 57.98 -28.57 4.11
N GLU A 72 58.76 -28.90 3.08
CA GLU A 72 59.19 -30.26 2.80
C GLU A 72 60.70 -30.29 2.55
N GLN A 73 61.38 -31.19 3.26
CA GLN A 73 62.81 -31.42 3.11
C GLN A 73 63.05 -32.53 2.09
N GLN A 74 63.86 -32.24 1.07
CA GLN A 74 64.30 -33.20 0.06
C GLN A 74 65.81 -33.09 -0.11
N GLY A 75 66.58 -33.93 0.58
CA GLY A 75 68.04 -33.86 0.58
C GLY A 75 68.54 -32.52 1.12
N ASN A 76 69.21 -31.74 0.26
CA ASN A 76 69.73 -30.41 0.61
C ASN A 76 68.79 -29.26 0.18
N THR A 77 67.55 -29.60 -0.14
CA THR A 77 66.54 -28.71 -0.70
C THR A 77 65.36 -28.57 0.26
N LEU A 78 64.96 -27.33 0.52
CA LEU A 78 63.77 -26.96 1.28
C LEU A 78 62.70 -26.44 0.32
N LYS A 79 61.61 -27.18 0.16
CA LYS A 79 60.43 -26.72 -0.55
C LYS A 79 59.51 -25.98 0.41
N VAL A 80 59.14 -24.76 0.05
CA VAL A 80 58.21 -23.91 0.79
C VAL A 80 56.97 -23.76 -0.09
N LYS A 81 55.81 -24.20 0.39
CA LYS A 81 54.56 -24.20 -0.38
C LYS A 81 53.46 -23.47 0.37
N ALA A 82 52.91 -22.44 -0.27
CA ALA A 82 51.82 -21.63 0.25
C ALA A 82 50.51 -21.95 -0.48
N THR A 83 49.40 -22.08 0.25
CA THR A 83 48.06 -22.13 -0.36
C THR A 83 47.64 -20.75 -0.86
N ALA A 84 46.54 -20.67 -1.63
CA ALA A 84 45.97 -19.38 -2.04
C ALA A 84 45.57 -18.52 -0.82
N ASN A 85 45.65 -17.20 -0.98
CA ASN A 85 45.22 -16.20 -0.01
C ASN A 85 43.98 -15.47 -0.54
N ASP A 86 42.79 -15.93 -0.15
CA ASP A 86 41.51 -15.34 -0.60
C ASP A 86 41.14 -14.06 0.19
N ARG A 87 41.98 -13.64 1.14
CA ARG A 87 41.78 -12.45 1.95
C ARG A 87 42.33 -11.23 1.24
N GLY A 88 41.61 -10.11 1.33
CA GLY A 88 42.03 -8.79 0.87
C GLY A 88 43.10 -8.14 1.77
N ILE A 89 43.95 -8.95 2.41
CA ILE A 89 45.02 -8.51 3.30
C ILE A 89 46.24 -9.40 3.05
N ASP A 90 47.41 -8.77 2.97
CA ASP A 90 48.69 -9.48 2.93
C ASP A 90 48.85 -10.34 4.19
N ARG A 91 49.48 -11.50 4.03
CA ARG A 91 49.84 -12.37 5.16
C ARG A 91 51.31 -12.69 5.14
N ALA A 92 51.87 -12.88 6.34
CA ALA A 92 53.27 -13.18 6.53
C ALA A 92 53.44 -14.34 7.52
N ALA A 93 54.52 -15.08 7.34
CA ALA A 93 54.98 -16.14 8.24
C ALA A 93 56.49 -16.24 8.17
N SER A 94 57.06 -17.14 8.97
CA SER A 94 58.48 -17.44 8.93
C SER A 94 58.69 -18.95 8.85
N VAL A 95 59.80 -19.35 8.22
CA VAL A 95 60.32 -20.73 8.24
C VAL A 95 61.65 -20.70 8.99
N VAL A 96 61.75 -21.53 10.04
CA VAL A 96 62.97 -21.66 10.84
C VAL A 96 63.70 -22.93 10.41
N VAL A 97 64.94 -22.78 9.96
CA VAL A 97 65.83 -23.87 9.57
C VAL A 97 66.90 -24.05 10.64
N ASN A 98 67.13 -25.28 11.07
CA ASN A 98 68.07 -25.64 12.13
C ASN A 98 69.08 -26.68 11.66
N ALA A 99 70.36 -26.47 11.96
CA ALA A 99 71.42 -27.46 11.77
C ALA A 99 72.48 -27.30 12.86
N GLY A 100 72.78 -28.38 13.60
CA GLY A 100 73.82 -28.41 14.63
C GLY A 100 73.73 -27.31 15.70
N GLY A 101 72.53 -26.86 16.06
CA GLY A 101 72.30 -25.79 17.05
C GLY A 101 72.24 -24.37 16.49
N MET A 102 72.59 -24.15 15.21
CA MET A 102 72.38 -22.86 14.54
C MET A 102 71.02 -22.76 13.87
N GLN A 103 70.46 -21.54 13.86
CA GLN A 103 69.19 -21.24 13.24
C GLN A 103 69.34 -20.19 12.13
N ARG A 104 68.54 -20.35 11.08
CA ARG A 104 68.26 -19.34 10.06
C ARG A 104 66.75 -19.18 9.90
N VAL A 105 66.31 -17.95 9.70
CA VAL A 105 64.89 -17.62 9.51
C VAL A 105 64.71 -17.15 8.08
N VAL A 106 63.72 -17.72 7.40
CA VAL A 106 63.24 -17.26 6.10
C VAL A 106 61.93 -16.54 6.30
N ASP A 107 61.88 -15.27 5.91
CA ASP A 107 60.66 -14.48 5.93
C ASP A 107 59.78 -14.82 4.72
N VAL A 108 58.54 -15.21 4.97
CA VAL A 108 57.57 -15.53 3.92
C VAL A 108 56.49 -14.46 3.88
N LYS A 109 56.31 -13.84 2.73
CA LYS A 109 55.20 -12.88 2.49
C LYS A 109 54.33 -13.38 1.35
N GLN A 110 53.02 -13.24 1.49
CA GLN A 110 52.06 -13.54 0.44
C GLN A 110 51.10 -12.37 0.25
N SER A 111 50.94 -11.95 -1.00
CA SER A 111 50.08 -10.82 -1.34
C SER A 111 48.59 -11.11 -1.09
N ALA A 112 47.82 -10.07 -0.82
CA ALA A 112 46.37 -10.08 -0.74
C ALA A 112 45.69 -10.49 -2.05
N ALA A 113 44.48 -11.05 -1.95
CA ALA A 113 43.50 -11.02 -3.03
C ALA A 113 42.89 -9.61 -3.20
N ASP A 114 42.11 -9.42 -4.26
CA ASP A 114 41.33 -8.20 -4.43
C ASP A 114 40.34 -8.04 -3.28
N VAL A 115 40.22 -6.81 -2.76
CA VAL A 115 39.26 -6.48 -1.71
C VAL A 115 37.85 -6.46 -2.30
N ILE A 116 36.98 -7.27 -1.71
CA ILE A 116 35.56 -7.33 -2.00
C ILE A 116 34.84 -6.73 -0.79
N LEU A 117 33.96 -5.77 -1.04
CA LEU A 117 33.08 -5.18 -0.05
C LEU A 117 31.65 -5.16 -0.59
N ASP A 118 30.77 -5.88 0.10
CA ASP A 118 29.37 -6.02 -0.27
C ASP A 118 28.42 -5.63 0.85
N ALA A 119 27.22 -5.25 0.43
CA ALA A 119 26.10 -4.90 1.29
C ALA A 119 24.83 -5.53 0.71
N ASP A 120 23.89 -5.93 1.57
CA ASP A 120 22.62 -6.55 1.17
C ASP A 120 21.65 -5.58 0.48
N ALA A 121 21.85 -4.27 0.64
CA ALA A 121 21.15 -3.23 -0.10
C ALA A 121 22.10 -2.10 -0.53
N THR A 122 21.81 -1.48 -1.68
CA THR A 122 22.54 -0.28 -2.16
C THR A 122 21.84 1.02 -1.77
N SER A 123 20.61 0.95 -1.25
CA SER A 123 19.88 2.08 -0.73
C SER A 123 19.00 1.71 0.46
N LEU A 124 18.77 2.69 1.34
CA LEU A 124 17.91 2.59 2.50
C LEU A 124 16.95 3.78 2.52
N VAL A 125 15.67 3.51 2.73
CA VAL A 125 14.62 4.54 2.86
C VAL A 125 14.10 4.54 4.28
N PHE A 126 14.11 5.68 4.97
CA PHE A 126 13.58 5.86 6.31
C PHE A 126 12.24 6.62 6.24
N PRO A 127 11.25 6.28 7.07
CA PRO A 127 10.02 7.06 7.19
C PRO A 127 10.31 8.42 7.83
N ALA A 128 9.39 9.37 7.63
CA ALA A 128 9.45 10.68 8.26
C ALA A 128 9.47 10.60 9.80
N ALA A 129 8.85 9.58 10.40
CA ALA A 129 8.86 9.35 11.85
C ALA A 129 10.26 9.04 12.41
N GLY A 130 11.21 8.64 11.55
CA GLY A 130 12.50 8.09 11.96
C GLY A 130 12.38 6.63 12.39
N GLU A 131 13.50 5.91 12.30
CA GLU A 131 13.64 4.51 12.73
C GLU A 131 15.12 4.14 12.81
N THR A 132 15.40 2.95 13.36
CA THR A 132 16.72 2.33 13.33
C THR A 132 16.72 1.16 12.35
N LYS A 133 17.71 1.12 11.45
CA LYS A 133 17.90 0.05 10.46
C LYS A 133 19.28 -0.58 10.59
N LYS A 134 19.33 -1.89 10.33
CA LYS A 134 20.56 -2.66 10.21
C LYS A 134 20.79 -3.00 8.73
N LEU A 135 21.97 -2.71 8.22
CA LEU A 135 22.43 -3.10 6.89
C LEU A 135 23.47 -4.20 7.05
N ALA A 136 23.26 -5.37 6.42
CA ALA A 136 24.25 -6.43 6.47
C ALA A 136 25.36 -6.15 5.45
N ILE A 137 26.61 -6.41 5.84
CA ILE A 137 27.78 -6.21 4.98
C ILE A 137 28.66 -7.45 5.01
N SER A 138 29.45 -7.65 3.97
CA SER A 138 30.47 -8.70 3.90
C SER A 138 31.73 -8.18 3.25
N SER A 139 32.89 -8.55 3.80
CA SER A 139 34.19 -8.17 3.26
C SER A 139 35.18 -9.31 3.43
N ASN A 140 36.03 -9.54 2.41
CA ASN A 140 37.19 -10.43 2.54
C ASN A 140 38.45 -9.68 3.02
N GLY A 141 38.38 -8.35 3.15
CA GLY A 141 39.48 -7.48 3.54
C GLY A 141 39.56 -7.22 5.05
N GLY A 142 40.17 -6.08 5.40
CA GLY A 142 40.34 -5.61 6.79
C GLY A 142 39.05 -5.12 7.46
N ALA A 143 39.22 -4.39 8.56
CA ALA A 143 38.09 -3.78 9.26
C ALA A 143 37.36 -2.79 8.35
N VAL A 144 36.02 -2.90 8.31
CA VAL A 144 35.16 -1.96 7.60
C VAL A 144 34.98 -0.71 8.46
N THR A 145 35.14 0.46 7.86
CA THR A 145 34.70 1.73 8.45
C THR A 145 33.49 2.26 7.69
N ALA A 146 32.70 3.10 8.36
CA ALA A 146 31.54 3.74 7.76
C ALA A 146 31.49 5.22 8.15
N GLU A 147 31.27 6.08 7.17
CA GLU A 147 31.16 7.53 7.36
C GLU A 147 30.05 8.14 6.51
N LEU A 148 29.52 9.27 6.95
CA LEU A 148 28.57 10.05 6.15
C LEU A 148 29.35 10.88 5.12
N ALA A 149 28.96 10.83 3.85
CA ALA A 149 29.57 11.62 2.79
C ALA A 149 29.44 13.14 3.03
N SER A 150 28.44 13.55 3.79
CA SER A 150 28.26 14.92 4.27
C SER A 150 27.64 14.89 5.68
N ALA A 151 28.11 15.75 6.56
CA ALA A 151 27.55 15.87 7.90
C ALA A 151 26.06 16.28 7.84
N VAL A 152 25.21 15.49 8.48
CA VAL A 152 23.79 15.78 8.68
C VAL A 152 23.44 15.53 10.15
N ASP A 153 22.47 16.27 10.68
CA ASP A 153 22.05 16.18 12.08
C ASP A 153 20.99 15.09 12.33
N TRP A 154 20.41 14.56 11.25
CA TRP A 154 19.26 13.67 11.30
C TRP A 154 19.58 12.18 11.17
N LEU A 155 20.78 11.80 10.71
CA LEU A 155 21.20 10.40 10.55
C LEU A 155 22.46 10.15 11.38
N THR A 156 22.47 9.06 12.14
CA THR A 156 23.66 8.60 12.89
C THR A 156 24.06 7.19 12.49
N ILE A 157 25.36 6.92 12.50
CA ILE A 157 25.93 5.58 12.40
C ILE A 157 26.23 5.12 13.83
N ASP A 158 25.36 4.30 14.40
CA ASP A 158 25.42 3.94 15.83
C ASP A 158 26.43 2.82 16.10
N LYS A 159 26.61 1.92 15.12
CA LYS A 159 27.50 0.77 15.26
C LYS A 159 28.03 0.30 13.91
N VAL A 160 29.33 -0.01 13.88
CA VAL A 160 30.00 -0.67 12.76
C VAL A 160 30.59 -1.98 13.28
N THR A 161 30.27 -3.09 12.61
CA THR A 161 30.79 -4.43 12.91
C THR A 161 31.28 -5.06 11.60
N PRO A 162 32.08 -6.14 11.66
CA PRO A 162 32.56 -6.82 10.44
C PRO A 162 31.45 -7.31 9.50
N THR A 163 30.22 -7.50 10.02
CA THR A 163 29.10 -8.08 9.26
C THR A 163 27.88 -7.16 9.14
N ALA A 164 27.88 -5.98 9.77
CA ALA A 164 26.76 -5.05 9.69
C ALA A 164 27.11 -3.63 10.13
N ILE A 165 26.33 -2.66 9.62
CA ILE A 165 26.21 -1.32 10.20
C ILE A 165 24.79 -1.09 10.74
N VAL A 166 24.67 -0.27 11.78
CA VAL A 166 23.39 0.17 12.36
C VAL A 166 23.27 1.67 12.18
N LEU A 167 22.18 2.11 11.56
CA LEU A 167 21.86 3.49 11.22
C LEU A 167 20.57 3.90 11.92
N THR A 168 20.55 5.09 12.52
CA THR A 168 19.33 5.66 13.13
C THR A 168 19.02 7.01 12.51
N ALA A 169 17.80 7.15 11.99
CA ALA A 169 17.28 8.43 11.51
C ALA A 169 16.33 9.03 12.56
N LYS A 170 16.51 10.32 12.87
CA LYS A 170 15.58 11.12 13.68
C LYS A 170 14.31 11.45 12.90
N GLU A 171 13.23 11.78 13.59
CA GLU A 171 12.02 12.32 12.97
C GLU A 171 12.36 13.52 12.06
N SER A 172 11.75 13.57 10.88
CA SER A 172 11.85 14.68 9.94
C SER A 172 10.96 15.82 10.37
N THR A 173 11.50 17.03 10.31
CA THR A 173 10.76 18.30 10.47
C THR A 173 10.37 18.92 9.13
N GLU A 174 10.89 18.37 8.02
CA GLU A 174 10.79 18.92 6.67
C GLU A 174 9.63 18.28 5.91
N LYS A 175 8.92 19.05 5.08
CA LYS A 175 7.86 18.54 4.19
C LYS A 175 8.41 17.78 2.98
N VAL A 176 9.68 17.97 2.66
CA VAL A 176 10.35 17.38 1.50
C VAL A 176 11.26 16.23 1.91
N LYS A 177 11.51 15.31 0.97
CA LYS A 177 12.49 14.24 1.16
C LYS A 177 13.90 14.82 1.34
N ARG A 178 14.69 14.17 2.18
CA ARG A 178 16.12 14.48 2.40
C ARG A 178 16.96 13.23 2.19
N SER A 179 18.23 13.40 1.83
CA SER A 179 19.11 12.28 1.47
C SER A 179 20.56 12.57 1.81
N VAL A 180 21.31 11.51 2.14
CA VAL A 180 22.75 11.53 2.36
C VAL A 180 23.33 10.18 1.92
N LYS A 181 24.61 10.15 1.52
CA LYS A 181 25.31 8.88 1.26
C LYS A 181 26.08 8.42 2.49
N VAL A 182 26.11 7.10 2.72
CA VAL A 182 27.00 6.44 3.66
C VAL A 182 28.10 5.76 2.85
N ASN A 183 29.36 6.09 3.13
CA ASN A 183 30.52 5.48 2.51
C ASN A 183 31.04 4.35 3.41
N LEU A 184 30.99 3.12 2.92
CA LEU A 184 31.63 1.96 3.53
C LEU A 184 33.04 1.82 2.95
N THR A 185 34.06 1.71 3.79
CA THR A 185 35.45 1.67 3.35
C THR A 185 36.19 0.46 3.90
N VAL A 186 36.90 -0.26 3.02
CA VAL A 186 37.86 -1.31 3.36
C VAL A 186 39.11 -1.13 2.51
N GLY A 187 40.23 -0.77 3.15
CA GLY A 187 41.45 -0.43 2.42
C GLY A 187 41.21 0.75 1.49
N THR A 188 41.37 0.54 0.18
CA THR A 188 41.10 1.55 -0.87
C THR A 188 39.73 1.40 -1.53
N VAL A 189 38.96 0.35 -1.20
CA VAL A 189 37.64 0.10 -1.77
C VAL A 189 36.60 0.87 -0.97
N ILE A 190 35.79 1.66 -1.68
CA ILE A 190 34.67 2.43 -1.13
C ILE A 190 33.38 1.94 -1.79
N LYS A 191 32.37 1.63 -0.97
CA LYS A 191 31.00 1.32 -1.42
C LYS A 191 30.03 2.35 -0.86
N GLU A 192 29.35 3.06 -1.76
CA GLU A 192 28.36 4.07 -1.40
C GLU A 192 26.98 3.43 -1.19
N ILE A 193 26.31 3.79 -0.10
CA ILE A 193 24.92 3.43 0.19
C ILE A 193 24.08 4.72 0.19
N GLU A 194 23.05 4.76 -0.64
CA GLU A 194 22.13 5.90 -0.67
C GLU A 194 21.14 5.81 0.49
N VAL A 195 21.12 6.81 1.37
CA VAL A 195 20.14 6.89 2.45
C VAL A 195 19.19 8.04 2.20
N THR A 196 17.90 7.73 2.05
CA THR A 196 16.83 8.73 1.88
C THR A 196 15.90 8.66 3.08
N GLN A 197 15.38 9.81 3.50
CA GLN A 197 14.28 9.89 4.46
C GLN A 197 13.12 10.69 3.86
N GLU A 198 11.91 10.16 4.02
CA GLU A 198 10.68 10.81 3.59
C GLU A 198 10.41 12.11 4.37
N GLY A 199 9.79 13.08 3.69
CA GLY A 199 9.29 14.30 4.32
C GLY A 199 8.00 14.04 5.12
N ILE A 200 7.64 14.97 6.01
CA ILE A 200 6.38 14.93 6.74
C ILE A 200 5.22 14.90 5.75
N MET A 201 4.42 13.83 5.80
CA MET A 201 3.14 13.76 5.11
C MET A 201 2.15 14.70 5.79
N TYR A 202 2.16 15.96 5.37
CA TYR A 202 1.30 16.96 5.97
C TYR A 202 -0.14 16.83 5.46
N TYR A 203 -0.34 16.92 4.15
CA TYR A 203 -1.66 16.73 3.52
C TYR A 203 -1.79 15.35 2.87
N VAL A 204 -3.01 14.83 2.81
CA VAL A 204 -3.32 13.48 2.35
C VAL A 204 -4.40 13.55 1.29
N LEU A 205 -4.05 13.17 0.06
CA LEU A 205 -5.02 12.87 -0.99
C LEU A 205 -5.24 11.35 -1.10
N PRO A 206 -6.41 10.92 -1.59
CA PRO A 206 -6.62 9.52 -1.92
C PRO A 206 -5.81 9.13 -3.15
N TYR A 207 -5.91 7.87 -3.55
CA TYR A 207 -5.32 7.41 -4.79
C TYR A 207 -5.96 8.12 -5.99
N LEU A 208 -5.13 8.90 -6.71
CA LEU A 208 -5.58 9.77 -7.79
C LEU A 208 -5.68 9.05 -9.15
N LYS A 209 -5.19 7.81 -9.26
CA LYS A 209 -5.44 6.98 -10.44
C LYS A 209 -6.84 6.39 -10.34
N PHE A 210 -7.66 6.61 -11.36
CA PHE A 210 -9.05 6.17 -11.37
C PHE A 210 -9.42 5.61 -12.75
N PRO A 211 -10.21 4.51 -12.83
CA PRO A 211 -10.72 3.72 -11.71
C PRO A 211 -9.60 2.95 -11.00
N ALA A 212 -9.76 2.71 -9.69
CA ALA A 212 -8.80 1.94 -8.90
C ALA A 212 -9.53 0.93 -8.01
N THR A 213 -9.22 -0.34 -8.23
CA THR A 213 -9.73 -1.45 -7.45
C THR A 213 -9.32 -1.32 -5.98
N LEU A 214 -10.04 -1.99 -5.09
CA LEU A 214 -9.71 -2.04 -3.67
C LEU A 214 -8.27 -2.53 -3.44
N ALA A 215 -7.81 -3.52 -4.20
CA ALA A 215 -6.45 -4.04 -4.10
C ALA A 215 -5.38 -2.99 -4.45
N GLU A 216 -5.62 -2.19 -5.48
CA GLU A 216 -4.71 -1.10 -5.87
C GLU A 216 -4.66 -0.01 -4.81
N VAL A 217 -5.82 0.36 -4.24
CA VAL A 217 -5.88 1.33 -3.13
C VAL A 217 -5.14 0.80 -1.90
N ILE A 218 -5.36 -0.46 -1.49
CA ILE A 218 -4.65 -1.06 -0.34
C ILE A 218 -3.13 -1.04 -0.57
N ARG A 219 -2.66 -1.40 -1.77
CA ARG A 219 -1.23 -1.35 -2.10
C ARG A 219 -0.70 0.08 -2.04
N TYR A 220 -1.41 1.03 -2.65
CA TYR A 220 -1.05 2.45 -2.63
C TYR A 220 -0.92 2.98 -1.20
N GLU A 221 -1.93 2.76 -0.35
CA GLU A 221 -1.91 3.21 1.05
C GLU A 221 -0.77 2.54 1.84
N LYS A 222 -0.53 1.23 1.65
CA LYS A 222 0.58 0.52 2.29
C LYS A 222 1.94 1.08 1.88
N THR A 223 2.15 1.44 0.61
CA THR A 223 3.44 1.96 0.12
C THR A 223 3.84 3.30 0.73
N ARG A 224 2.86 4.08 1.21
CA ARG A 224 3.07 5.38 1.86
C ARG A 224 2.98 5.30 3.39
N GLY A 225 3.08 4.09 3.95
CA GLY A 225 3.09 3.83 5.39
C GLY A 225 1.71 3.91 6.06
N ASN A 226 0.62 4.00 5.31
CA ASN A 226 -0.72 4.05 5.89
C ASN A 226 -1.23 2.65 6.24
N GLU A 227 -1.98 2.52 7.33
CA GLU A 227 -2.42 1.23 7.87
C GLU A 227 -3.93 1.07 7.78
N LEU A 228 -4.39 -0.07 7.27
CA LEU A 228 -5.82 -0.39 7.21
C LEU A 228 -6.36 -0.72 8.61
N ILE A 229 -7.19 0.15 9.16
CA ILE A 229 -7.71 0.05 10.54
C ILE A 229 -9.20 -0.30 10.62
N LYS A 230 -9.94 -0.18 9.51
CA LYS A 230 -11.36 -0.57 9.41
C LYS A 230 -11.70 -1.16 8.04
N LEU A 231 -12.48 -2.23 8.08
CA LEU A 231 -13.02 -3.00 6.95
C LEU A 231 -14.54 -3.10 7.09
N PRO A 232 -15.29 -3.38 6.00
CA PRO A 232 -16.67 -3.82 6.10
C PRO A 232 -16.83 -5.05 7.00
N ASP A 233 -17.83 -5.02 7.88
CA ASP A 233 -18.20 -6.12 8.79
C ASP A 233 -19.49 -6.84 8.34
N GLY A 234 -20.12 -6.37 7.25
CA GLY A 234 -21.34 -6.95 6.69
C GLY A 234 -22.62 -6.68 7.50
N LEU A 235 -22.53 -6.01 8.65
CA LEU A 235 -23.62 -5.79 9.60
C LEU A 235 -23.94 -4.31 9.80
N PHE A 236 -22.90 -3.52 10.06
CA PHE A 236 -22.98 -2.10 10.33
C PHE A 236 -22.18 -1.31 9.30
N ASN A 237 -20.97 -1.78 8.96
CA ASN A 237 -20.18 -1.26 7.87
C ASN A 237 -20.21 -2.22 6.68
N THR A 238 -20.78 -1.77 5.56
CA THR A 238 -20.86 -2.60 4.33
C THR A 238 -19.97 -2.10 3.20
N THR A 239 -19.50 -0.85 3.25
CA THR A 239 -18.84 -0.19 2.10
C THR A 239 -17.58 0.60 2.44
N LEU A 240 -17.27 0.85 3.72
CA LEU A 240 -16.22 1.78 4.13
C LEU A 240 -14.92 1.07 4.52
N TYR A 241 -13.82 1.59 4.00
CA TYR A 241 -12.46 1.17 4.34
C TYR A 241 -11.75 2.37 4.92
N ARG A 242 -11.11 2.24 6.09
CA ARG A 242 -10.40 3.37 6.71
C ARG A 242 -8.95 3.01 6.94
N PHE A 243 -8.08 3.86 6.44
CA PHE A 243 -6.64 3.80 6.65
C PHE A 243 -6.22 4.88 7.64
N ALA A 244 -5.46 4.53 8.68
CA ALA A 244 -4.73 5.51 9.47
C ALA A 244 -3.59 6.07 8.63
N THR A 245 -3.45 7.39 8.59
CA THR A 245 -2.38 8.02 7.82
C THR A 245 -1.19 8.38 8.71
N GLN A 246 -0.04 8.63 8.08
CA GLN A 246 1.11 9.22 8.74
C GLN A 246 0.97 10.74 9.01
N SER A 247 -0.14 11.36 8.59
CA SER A 247 -0.37 12.80 8.79
C SER A 247 -0.89 13.11 10.19
N LYS A 248 -0.25 14.07 10.86
CA LYS A 248 -0.70 14.61 12.15
C LYS A 248 -1.97 15.47 12.02
N VAL A 249 -2.30 15.95 10.82
CA VAL A 249 -3.41 16.89 10.59
C VAL A 249 -4.58 16.24 9.83
N MET A 250 -4.32 15.17 9.07
CA MET A 250 -5.30 14.37 8.34
C MET A 250 -5.23 12.89 8.74
N PRO A 251 -5.68 12.51 9.95
CA PRO A 251 -5.28 11.28 10.63
C PRO A 251 -5.79 9.97 9.98
N PHE A 252 -6.74 10.06 9.07
CA PHE A 252 -7.23 8.91 8.32
C PHE A 252 -7.60 9.27 6.89
N MET A 253 -7.56 8.28 6.00
CA MET A 253 -8.24 8.34 4.71
C MET A 253 -9.30 7.25 4.67
N GLN A 254 -10.55 7.63 4.43
CA GLN A 254 -11.67 6.70 4.36
C GLN A 254 -12.16 6.59 2.92
N TYR A 255 -12.04 5.40 2.34
CA TYR A 255 -12.58 5.08 1.02
C TYR A 255 -13.95 4.42 1.15
N GLU A 256 -14.84 4.71 0.21
CA GLU A 256 -16.11 4.02 0.05
C GLU A 256 -16.11 3.23 -1.25
N PHE A 257 -16.39 1.93 -1.17
CA PHE A 257 -16.59 1.05 -2.32
C PHE A 257 -17.98 0.46 -2.28
N SER A 258 -18.70 0.46 -3.41
CA SER A 258 -20.04 -0.15 -3.48
C SER A 258 -20.02 -1.68 -3.29
N SER A 259 -18.87 -2.31 -3.55
CA SER A 259 -18.57 -3.71 -3.24
C SER A 259 -17.05 -3.94 -3.29
N GLU A 260 -16.57 -5.05 -2.74
CA GLU A 260 -15.15 -5.46 -2.83
C GLU A 260 -14.65 -5.61 -4.28
N THR A 261 -15.55 -5.95 -5.20
CA THR A 261 -15.26 -6.14 -6.63
C THR A 261 -15.53 -4.89 -7.47
N ALA A 262 -15.86 -3.76 -6.85
CA ALA A 262 -16.10 -2.53 -7.60
C ALA A 262 -14.81 -2.09 -8.31
N ALA A 263 -14.96 -1.65 -9.57
CA ALA A 263 -13.83 -1.19 -10.38
C ALA A 263 -13.13 0.04 -9.78
N GLY A 264 -13.84 0.84 -8.96
CA GLY A 264 -13.30 2.02 -8.29
C GLY A 264 -14.11 2.40 -7.05
N PHE A 265 -13.50 3.18 -6.16
CA PHE A 265 -14.20 3.80 -5.03
C PHE A 265 -15.24 4.83 -5.51
N SER A 266 -16.32 5.04 -4.76
CA SER A 266 -17.33 6.09 -5.01
C SER A 266 -16.85 7.45 -4.48
N SER A 267 -16.23 7.44 -3.31
CA SER A 267 -15.67 8.63 -2.67
C SER A 267 -14.50 8.26 -1.76
N ALA A 268 -13.68 9.25 -1.44
CA ALA A 268 -12.69 9.14 -0.39
C ALA A 268 -12.70 10.41 0.46
N SER A 269 -12.70 10.27 1.78
CA SER A 269 -12.82 11.41 2.70
C SER A 269 -11.79 11.37 3.82
N THR A 270 -11.32 12.54 4.21
CA THR A 270 -10.49 12.79 5.40
C THR A 270 -11.02 14.00 6.17
N LEU A 271 -10.45 14.23 7.35
CA LEU A 271 -10.76 15.37 8.21
C LEU A 271 -9.51 16.18 8.48
N CYS A 272 -9.69 17.50 8.62
CA CYS A 272 -8.69 18.37 9.21
C CYS A 272 -9.33 19.11 10.38
N TYR A 273 -8.88 18.85 11.61
CA TYR A 273 -9.48 19.47 12.81
C TYR A 273 -9.11 20.95 12.95
N ASP A 274 -7.92 21.33 12.51
CA ASP A 274 -7.52 22.72 12.42
C ASP A 274 -7.90 23.26 11.03
N VAL A 275 -8.98 24.04 10.98
CA VAL A 275 -9.49 24.60 9.72
C VAL A 275 -8.49 25.57 9.07
N THR A 276 -7.60 26.19 9.84
CA THR A 276 -6.62 27.18 9.33
C THR A 276 -5.56 26.55 8.44
N LEU A 277 -5.40 25.23 8.53
CA LEU A 277 -4.46 24.48 7.69
C LEU A 277 -5.00 24.22 6.27
N VAL A 278 -6.30 24.40 6.03
CA VAL A 278 -6.92 24.10 4.73
C VAL A 278 -7.81 25.22 4.20
N LYS A 279 -8.26 26.13 5.06
CA LYS A 279 -9.03 27.31 4.69
C LYS A 279 -8.09 28.50 4.49
N ASP A 280 -8.18 29.11 3.31
CA ASP A 280 -7.39 30.30 2.94
C ASP A 280 -5.88 30.11 3.17
N ASN A 281 -5.40 28.87 2.99
CA ASN A 281 -4.03 28.45 3.28
C ASN A 281 -3.25 28.23 1.97
N ALA A 282 -2.23 29.05 1.75
CA ALA A 282 -1.43 29.02 0.51
C ALA A 282 -0.66 27.70 0.32
N ASP A 283 -0.19 27.07 1.41
CA ASP A 283 0.51 25.79 1.32
C ASP A 283 -0.43 24.66 0.89
N TYR A 284 -1.67 24.67 1.38
CA TYR A 284 -2.68 23.70 0.98
C TYR A 284 -3.11 23.90 -0.49
N ASP A 285 -3.29 25.15 -0.90
CA ASP A 285 -3.56 25.50 -2.30
C ASP A 285 -2.44 25.03 -3.23
N ALA A 286 -1.17 25.27 -2.84
CA ALA A 286 0.00 24.82 -3.60
C ALA A 286 0.06 23.29 -3.69
N PHE A 287 -0.17 22.59 -2.58
CA PHE A 287 -0.21 21.12 -2.56
C PHE A 287 -1.26 20.55 -3.50
N LEU A 288 -2.48 21.10 -3.52
CA LEU A 288 -3.53 20.64 -4.43
C LEU A 288 -3.17 20.92 -5.89
N LYS A 289 -2.58 22.10 -6.17
CA LYS A 289 -2.10 22.46 -7.51
C LYS A 289 -0.98 21.55 -8.01
N GLU A 290 -0.01 21.20 -7.17
CA GLU A 290 1.06 20.24 -7.48
C GLU A 290 0.50 18.85 -7.81
N ASN A 291 -0.65 18.49 -7.25
CA ASN A 291 -1.38 17.25 -7.55
C ASN A 291 -2.40 17.40 -8.71
N GLY A 292 -2.32 18.49 -9.47
CA GLY A 292 -3.09 18.73 -10.70
C GLY A 292 -4.50 19.27 -10.49
N PHE A 293 -4.87 19.68 -9.27
CA PHE A 293 -6.14 20.36 -9.02
C PHE A 293 -6.00 21.85 -9.30
N GLU A 294 -6.17 22.23 -10.57
CA GLU A 294 -5.85 23.56 -11.08
C GLU A 294 -6.98 24.59 -10.86
N THR A 295 -8.23 24.16 -10.84
CA THR A 295 -9.39 25.06 -10.67
C THR A 295 -9.83 25.10 -9.20
N LYS A 296 -10.08 26.29 -8.66
CA LYS A 296 -10.60 26.53 -7.29
C LYS A 296 -11.90 27.33 -7.36
N GLU A 297 -12.98 26.77 -6.84
CA GLU A 297 -14.30 27.40 -6.79
C GLU A 297 -14.80 27.49 -5.35
N VAL A 298 -15.15 28.70 -4.90
CA VAL A 298 -15.74 28.92 -3.57
C VAL A 298 -17.26 28.80 -3.69
N GLY A 299 -17.87 27.98 -2.83
CA GLY A 299 -19.32 27.83 -2.77
C GLY A 299 -20.01 29.15 -2.45
N LYS A 300 -21.24 29.36 -2.95
CA LYS A 300 -21.99 30.62 -2.79
C LYS A 300 -22.19 31.06 -1.34
N ASP A 301 -22.19 30.10 -0.40
CA ASP A 301 -22.33 30.35 1.04
C ASP A 301 -20.99 30.54 1.77
N GLY A 302 -19.86 30.43 1.05
CA GLY A 302 -18.51 30.49 1.62
C GLY A 302 -18.17 29.31 2.55
N LYS A 303 -19.03 28.29 2.65
CA LYS A 303 -18.84 27.14 3.55
C LYS A 303 -18.09 25.98 2.92
N SER A 304 -17.81 26.07 1.62
CA SER A 304 -16.99 25.06 0.96
C SER A 304 -16.13 25.65 -0.14
N VAL A 305 -15.05 24.94 -0.45
CA VAL A 305 -14.21 25.19 -1.62
C VAL A 305 -14.07 23.88 -2.39
N THR A 306 -14.26 23.92 -3.70
CA THR A 306 -14.08 22.77 -4.59
C THR A 306 -12.87 22.99 -5.46
N TYR A 307 -11.97 22.02 -5.47
CA TYR A 307 -10.81 21.97 -6.35
C TYR A 307 -11.02 20.91 -7.42
N THR A 308 -10.75 21.23 -8.68
CA THR A 308 -11.02 20.33 -9.81
C THR A 308 -9.74 19.99 -10.57
N ASN A 309 -9.56 18.69 -10.83
CA ASN A 309 -8.56 18.17 -11.76
C ASN A 309 -9.31 17.61 -12.99
N GLU A 310 -9.34 18.38 -14.08
CA GLU A 310 -10.05 17.99 -15.29
C GLU A 310 -9.43 16.74 -15.96
N LYS A 311 -8.10 16.62 -15.95
CA LYS A 311 -7.37 15.50 -16.58
C LYS A 311 -7.70 14.17 -15.92
N LEU A 312 -7.84 14.17 -14.60
CA LEU A 312 -8.20 12.99 -13.81
C LEU A 312 -9.72 12.82 -13.67
N SER A 313 -10.52 13.81 -14.10
CA SER A 313 -11.95 13.84 -13.82
C SER A 313 -12.25 13.65 -12.33
N MET A 314 -11.52 14.37 -11.47
CA MET A 314 -11.65 14.30 -10.02
C MET A 314 -11.89 15.68 -9.42
N GLN A 315 -12.63 15.71 -8.32
CA GLN A 315 -12.83 16.89 -7.49
C GLN A 315 -12.47 16.61 -6.05
N VAL A 316 -11.84 17.58 -5.38
CA VAL A 316 -11.63 17.62 -3.93
C VAL A 316 -12.47 18.76 -3.39
N GLN A 317 -13.51 18.44 -2.63
CA GLN A 317 -14.33 19.41 -1.91
C GLN A 317 -13.89 19.50 -0.46
N VAL A 318 -13.62 20.72 0.01
CA VAL A 318 -13.37 21.05 1.40
C VAL A 318 -14.60 21.74 1.96
N ALA A 319 -15.32 21.08 2.86
CA ALA A 319 -16.47 21.63 3.56
C ALA A 319 -16.08 22.09 4.97
N PHE A 320 -16.25 23.37 5.26
CA PHE A 320 -15.93 23.98 6.55
C PHE A 320 -17.09 23.78 7.52
N GLN A 321 -16.78 23.28 8.72
CA GLN A 321 -17.76 23.06 9.78
C GLN A 321 -17.20 23.51 11.13
N THR A 322 -18.06 23.59 12.14
CA THR A 322 -17.61 23.82 13.52
C THR A 322 -16.67 22.69 13.94
N GLY A 323 -15.42 23.03 14.28
CA GLY A 323 -14.39 22.08 14.72
C GLY A 323 -13.45 21.56 13.63
N GLY A 324 -13.46 22.16 12.42
CA GLY A 324 -12.50 21.83 11.36
C GLY A 324 -13.08 21.85 9.94
N ALA A 325 -12.60 20.93 9.11
CA ALA A 325 -13.04 20.71 7.74
C ALA A 325 -13.18 19.23 7.41
N ILE A 326 -14.15 18.92 6.55
CA ILE A 326 -14.29 17.62 5.89
C ILE A 326 -13.76 17.77 4.47
N ILE A 327 -12.79 16.96 4.10
CA ILE A 327 -12.21 16.95 2.75
C ILE A 327 -12.70 15.68 2.06
N THR A 328 -13.40 15.83 0.94
CA THR A 328 -13.96 14.70 0.17
C THR A 328 -13.51 14.78 -1.28
N ALA A 329 -12.84 13.73 -1.72
CA ALA A 329 -12.47 13.50 -3.10
C ALA A 329 -13.51 12.58 -3.77
N LYS A 330 -13.90 12.92 -5.00
CA LYS A 330 -14.84 12.13 -5.80
C LYS A 330 -14.43 12.13 -7.26
N TYR A 331 -14.76 11.03 -7.94
CA TYR A 331 -14.76 11.02 -9.40
C TYR A 331 -15.91 11.90 -9.89
N ALA A 332 -15.58 12.88 -10.72
CA ALA A 332 -16.47 13.90 -11.25
C ALA A 332 -16.19 14.04 -12.76
N PRO A 333 -16.71 13.11 -13.59
CA PRO A 333 -16.48 13.15 -15.02
C PRO A 333 -17.18 14.36 -15.65
N LYS A 334 -16.49 15.01 -16.59
CA LYS A 334 -17.03 16.14 -17.34
C LYS A 334 -17.82 15.62 -18.54
N GLN A 335 -19.11 15.97 -18.58
CA GLN A 335 -19.97 15.65 -19.72
C GLN A 335 -19.36 16.20 -21.01
N ASP A 336 -19.25 15.36 -22.03
CA ASP A 336 -18.50 15.61 -23.27
C ASP A 336 -19.23 16.57 -24.22
N LYS A 337 -20.56 16.55 -24.21
CA LYS A 337 -21.43 17.40 -25.02
C LYS A 337 -22.76 17.62 -24.31
N ASP A 338 -23.59 18.51 -24.85
CA ASP A 338 -24.99 18.59 -24.43
C ASP A 338 -25.77 17.41 -24.98
N TYR A 339 -26.65 16.82 -24.16
CA TYR A 339 -27.50 15.69 -24.54
C TYR A 339 -28.96 16.10 -24.61
N ALA A 340 -29.75 15.39 -25.44
CA ALA A 340 -31.20 15.50 -25.35
C ALA A 340 -31.68 14.97 -23.99
N THR A 341 -32.84 15.44 -23.55
CA THR A 341 -33.55 14.91 -22.36
C THR A 341 -35.04 14.82 -22.69
N PHE A 342 -35.82 14.22 -21.78
CA PHE A 342 -37.27 14.14 -21.93
C PHE A 342 -37.91 15.52 -22.07
N LYS A 343 -38.96 15.63 -22.89
CA LYS A 343 -39.66 16.92 -23.10
C LYS A 343 -40.34 17.43 -21.83
N THR A 344 -40.85 16.50 -21.03
CA THR A 344 -41.51 16.75 -19.74
C THR A 344 -41.11 15.66 -18.76
N LEU A 345 -41.47 15.82 -17.48
CA LEU A 345 -41.28 14.77 -16.49
C LEU A 345 -41.93 13.46 -17.00
N PRO A 346 -41.18 12.35 -17.11
CA PRO A 346 -41.72 11.06 -17.53
C PRO A 346 -42.66 10.45 -16.48
N MET A 347 -43.45 9.47 -16.88
CA MET A 347 -44.35 8.66 -16.03
C MET A 347 -45.50 9.44 -15.36
N THR A 348 -45.84 10.65 -15.81
CA THR A 348 -46.87 11.48 -15.17
C THR A 348 -48.24 10.81 -15.15
N HIS A 349 -48.69 10.23 -16.28
CA HIS A 349 -49.99 9.54 -16.34
C HIS A 349 -50.03 8.29 -15.44
N GLN A 350 -48.95 7.51 -15.42
CA GLN A 350 -48.85 6.31 -14.59
C GLN A 350 -48.87 6.65 -13.11
N THR A 351 -48.15 7.71 -12.72
CA THR A 351 -47.99 8.09 -11.31
C THR A 351 -49.26 8.69 -10.71
N GLU A 352 -50.16 9.27 -11.52
CA GLU A 352 -51.46 9.75 -11.07
C GLU A 352 -52.41 8.63 -10.59
N MET A 353 -52.15 7.39 -11.01
CA MET A 353 -52.92 6.20 -10.63
C MET A 353 -52.39 5.50 -9.37
N MET A 354 -51.23 5.92 -8.84
CA MET A 354 -50.58 5.26 -7.69
C MET A 354 -51.29 5.54 -6.38
N SER A 355 -51.40 4.51 -5.56
CA SER A 355 -51.90 4.58 -4.18
C SER A 355 -50.80 4.20 -3.18
N ASN A 356 -50.83 4.82 -2.00
CA ASN A 356 -50.06 4.43 -0.84
C ASN A 356 -50.94 4.60 0.42
N PRO A 357 -51.51 3.50 0.95
CA PRO A 357 -52.38 3.53 2.12
C PRO A 357 -51.71 4.08 3.38
N GLU A 358 -50.42 3.81 3.61
CA GLU A 358 -49.68 4.29 4.78
C GLU A 358 -49.60 5.82 4.81
N LEU A 359 -49.46 6.44 3.63
CA LEU A 359 -49.42 7.89 3.44
C LEU A 359 -50.79 8.50 3.19
N LYS A 360 -51.87 7.71 3.26
CA LYS A 360 -53.25 8.12 3.00
C LYS A 360 -53.47 8.70 1.60
N ILE A 361 -52.71 8.20 0.61
CA ILE A 361 -52.87 8.56 -0.80
C ILE A 361 -53.62 7.42 -1.48
N ILE A 362 -54.92 7.58 -1.79
CA ILE A 362 -55.74 6.52 -2.38
C ILE A 362 -56.32 7.01 -3.72
N LYS A 363 -56.07 6.27 -4.81
CA LYS A 363 -56.51 6.59 -6.17
C LYS A 363 -57.55 5.63 -6.74
N ASP A 364 -57.89 4.58 -6.01
CA ASP A 364 -58.89 3.56 -6.39
C ASP A 364 -58.66 2.97 -7.79
N LYS A 365 -57.39 2.67 -8.12
CA LYS A 365 -56.99 1.97 -9.34
C LYS A 365 -56.43 0.61 -8.99
N LYS A 366 -57.22 -0.43 -9.28
CA LYS A 366 -56.81 -1.82 -9.11
C LYS A 366 -56.22 -2.39 -10.39
N LYS A 367 -55.57 -3.55 -10.27
CA LYS A 367 -54.98 -4.32 -11.36
C LYS A 367 -55.83 -4.41 -12.62
N ASP A 368 -57.11 -4.78 -12.52
CA ASP A 368 -57.99 -4.88 -13.68
C ASP A 368 -58.35 -3.52 -14.31
N ASP A 369 -58.38 -2.44 -13.52
CA ASP A 369 -58.57 -1.09 -14.04
C ASP A 369 -57.34 -0.63 -14.84
N ILE A 370 -56.13 -0.96 -14.35
CA ILE A 370 -54.88 -0.66 -15.04
C ILE A 370 -54.80 -1.42 -16.37
N ARG A 371 -55.19 -2.71 -16.40
CA ARG A 371 -55.23 -3.50 -17.64
C ARG A 371 -56.14 -2.87 -18.69
N LYS A 372 -57.36 -2.49 -18.31
CA LYS A 372 -58.31 -1.80 -19.20
C LYS A 372 -57.75 -0.45 -19.67
N GLN A 373 -57.07 0.27 -18.80
CA GLN A 373 -56.44 1.55 -19.15
C GLN A 373 -55.31 1.38 -20.18
N GLU A 374 -54.46 0.37 -20.01
CA GLU A 374 -53.38 0.05 -20.95
C GLU A 374 -53.92 -0.43 -22.31
N GLU A 375 -54.99 -1.22 -22.32
CA GLU A 375 -55.70 -1.58 -23.57
C GLU A 375 -56.24 -0.32 -24.28
N ALA A 376 -56.83 0.62 -23.54
CA ALA A 376 -57.31 1.90 -24.09
C ALA A 376 -56.16 2.78 -24.61
N TRP A 377 -54.96 2.63 -24.06
CA TRP A 377 -53.72 3.24 -24.53
C TRP A 377 -53.06 2.46 -25.68
N GLY A 378 -53.67 1.36 -26.12
CA GLY A 378 -53.20 0.54 -27.24
C GLY A 378 -51.98 -0.31 -26.90
N SER A 379 -51.62 -0.42 -25.63
CA SER A 379 -50.54 -1.28 -25.17
C SER A 379 -50.97 -2.74 -25.13
N LYS A 380 -50.01 -3.65 -25.20
CA LYS A 380 -50.25 -5.09 -25.11
C LYS A 380 -49.60 -5.66 -23.86
N ARG A 381 -50.37 -6.41 -23.08
CA ARG A 381 -49.84 -7.11 -21.90
C ARG A 381 -48.82 -8.16 -22.34
N ASP A 382 -47.70 -8.21 -21.63
CA ASP A 382 -46.65 -9.20 -21.84
C ASP A 382 -46.96 -10.45 -21.01
N GLU A 383 -47.54 -11.45 -21.66
CA GLU A 383 -47.95 -12.70 -21.01
C GLU A 383 -46.77 -13.58 -20.54
N SER A 384 -45.53 -13.25 -20.92
CA SER A 384 -44.34 -13.95 -20.37
C SER A 384 -44.09 -13.61 -18.90
N ILE A 385 -44.68 -12.52 -18.41
CA ILE A 385 -44.61 -12.11 -17.01
C ILE A 385 -45.73 -12.76 -16.20
N THR A 386 -45.36 -13.73 -15.36
CA THR A 386 -46.29 -14.54 -14.56
C THR A 386 -46.38 -14.10 -13.09
N GLN A 387 -45.71 -13.02 -12.70
CA GLN A 387 -45.70 -12.53 -11.32
C GLN A 387 -47.05 -11.89 -11.00
N ASP A 388 -47.73 -12.38 -9.97
CA ASP A 388 -49.11 -11.93 -9.70
C ASP A 388 -49.19 -10.47 -9.25
N ASN A 389 -48.14 -9.95 -8.59
CA ASN A 389 -48.10 -8.57 -8.12
C ASN A 389 -47.49 -7.59 -9.13
N TYR A 390 -47.32 -7.99 -10.39
CA TYR A 390 -46.71 -7.15 -11.41
C TYR A 390 -47.22 -7.46 -12.81
N ASP A 391 -47.70 -6.43 -13.51
CA ASP A 391 -47.99 -6.51 -14.93
C ASP A 391 -47.00 -5.66 -15.72
N ARG A 392 -46.53 -6.21 -16.84
CA ARG A 392 -45.74 -5.49 -17.86
C ARG A 392 -46.54 -5.38 -19.15
N PHE A 393 -46.41 -4.25 -19.80
CA PHE A 393 -47.04 -3.95 -21.08
C PHE A 393 -45.98 -3.45 -22.06
N ILE A 394 -46.08 -3.93 -23.30
CA ILE A 394 -45.38 -3.38 -24.45
C ILE A 394 -46.18 -2.18 -24.92
N THR A 395 -45.55 -1.00 -24.96
CA THR A 395 -46.25 0.24 -25.29
C THR A 395 -46.72 0.25 -26.75
N GLY A 396 -47.91 0.81 -26.95
CA GLY A 396 -48.52 0.97 -28.27
C GLY A 396 -48.45 2.40 -28.80
N THR A 397 -49.53 2.83 -29.43
CA THR A 397 -49.62 4.14 -30.12
C THR A 397 -49.55 5.35 -29.20
N THR A 398 -49.72 5.19 -27.88
CA THR A 398 -49.64 6.27 -26.89
C THR A 398 -48.38 6.22 -26.04
N ALA A 399 -47.30 5.60 -26.55
CA ALA A 399 -46.00 5.61 -25.89
C ALA A 399 -45.53 7.05 -25.62
N PHE A 400 -45.02 7.30 -24.41
CA PHE A 400 -44.42 8.60 -24.10
C PHE A 400 -43.00 8.65 -24.66
N GLU A 401 -42.80 9.37 -25.76
CA GLU A 401 -41.51 9.47 -26.43
C GLU A 401 -40.95 8.07 -26.80
N GLU A 402 -39.74 7.74 -26.37
CA GLU A 402 -39.08 6.46 -26.64
C GLU A 402 -39.39 5.36 -25.60
N GLU A 403 -40.56 5.44 -24.96
CA GLU A 403 -41.03 4.45 -24.00
C GLU A 403 -41.38 3.14 -24.71
N ILE A 404 -40.77 2.03 -24.30
CA ILE A 404 -40.92 0.70 -24.89
C ILE A 404 -41.67 -0.29 -23.98
N TYR A 405 -41.63 -0.09 -22.66
CA TYR A 405 -42.39 -0.89 -21.71
C TYR A 405 -42.96 -0.04 -20.58
N ARG A 406 -44.13 -0.43 -20.09
CA ARG A 406 -44.73 0.04 -18.83
C ARG A 406 -44.90 -1.12 -17.88
N GLY A 407 -44.63 -0.90 -16.61
CA GLY A 407 -44.81 -1.87 -15.55
C GLY A 407 -45.59 -1.28 -14.39
N TYR A 408 -46.37 -2.12 -13.70
CA TYR A 408 -47.23 -1.72 -12.60
C TYR A 408 -47.07 -2.69 -11.44
N PHE A 409 -46.81 -2.16 -10.25
CA PHE A 409 -46.66 -2.95 -9.02
C PHE A 409 -47.95 -2.88 -8.20
N TYR A 410 -48.45 -4.04 -7.80
CA TYR A 410 -49.72 -4.17 -7.07
C TYR A 410 -49.50 -4.66 -5.64
N ILE A 411 -50.33 -4.15 -4.72
CA ILE A 411 -50.27 -4.57 -3.32
C ILE A 411 -50.69 -6.02 -3.23
N ARG A 412 -49.87 -6.83 -2.54
CA ARG A 412 -50.14 -8.24 -2.27
C ARG A 412 -50.01 -8.52 -0.78
N PRO A 413 -50.56 -9.64 -0.29
CA PRO A 413 -50.32 -10.09 1.07
C PRO A 413 -48.81 -10.27 1.33
N SER A 414 -48.33 -9.75 2.45
CA SER A 414 -46.91 -9.72 2.81
C SER A 414 -46.75 -9.82 4.32
N LYS A 415 -46.16 -10.92 4.81
CA LYS A 415 -45.83 -11.07 6.23
C LYS A 415 -44.74 -10.08 6.68
N GLU A 416 -43.85 -9.70 5.78
CA GLU A 416 -42.77 -8.74 6.04
C GLU A 416 -43.33 -7.33 6.21
N ASP A 417 -44.25 -6.92 5.33
CA ASP A 417 -44.88 -5.60 5.35
C ASP A 417 -46.16 -5.57 6.22
N LYS A 418 -46.51 -6.69 6.87
CA LYS A 418 -47.72 -6.87 7.70
C LYS A 418 -49.02 -6.55 6.95
N ILE A 419 -49.10 -6.99 5.70
CA ILE A 419 -50.28 -6.88 4.84
C ILE A 419 -50.99 -8.23 4.87
N GLU A 420 -52.18 -8.26 5.49
CA GLU A 420 -53.02 -9.46 5.62
C GLU A 420 -53.68 -9.85 4.29
N GLU A 421 -54.14 -11.10 4.16
CA GLU A 421 -54.78 -11.60 2.92
C GLU A 421 -56.06 -10.86 2.55
N ASN A 422 -56.77 -10.31 3.54
CA ASN A 422 -58.04 -9.60 3.37
C ASN A 422 -57.88 -8.07 3.44
N ASP A 423 -56.66 -7.55 3.27
CA ASP A 423 -56.42 -6.11 3.26
C ASP A 423 -57.26 -5.45 2.15
N PRO A 424 -57.99 -4.34 2.44
CA PRO A 424 -58.87 -3.71 1.46
C PRO A 424 -58.12 -3.15 0.25
N TYR A 425 -56.81 -2.97 0.35
CA TYR A 425 -55.95 -2.42 -0.68
C TYR A 425 -55.24 -3.47 -1.52
N ILE A 426 -55.51 -4.77 -1.37
CA ILE A 426 -55.02 -5.80 -2.30
C ILE A 426 -55.38 -5.40 -3.75
N ASP A 427 -54.42 -5.63 -4.66
CA ASP A 427 -54.44 -5.25 -6.09
C ASP A 427 -54.39 -3.75 -6.40
N TYR A 428 -54.35 -2.86 -5.40
CA TYR A 428 -54.12 -1.44 -5.68
C TYR A 428 -52.73 -1.24 -6.27
N MET A 429 -52.66 -0.44 -7.32
CA MET A 429 -51.40 -0.04 -7.93
C MET A 429 -50.64 0.90 -6.99
N HIS A 430 -49.44 0.51 -6.54
CA HIS A 430 -48.64 1.26 -5.56
C HIS A 430 -47.31 1.77 -6.10
N GLY A 431 -46.99 1.43 -7.33
CA GLY A 431 -45.77 1.87 -7.99
C GLY A 431 -45.85 1.66 -9.49
N ALA A 432 -45.10 2.47 -10.22
CA ALA A 432 -44.98 2.40 -11.67
C ALA A 432 -43.54 2.13 -12.07
N GLN A 433 -43.38 1.52 -13.25
CA GLN A 433 -42.13 1.36 -13.95
C GLN A 433 -42.31 1.79 -15.41
N ALA A 434 -41.31 2.44 -15.97
CA ALA A 434 -41.24 2.72 -17.40
C ALA A 434 -39.83 2.41 -17.91
N VAL A 435 -39.76 1.98 -19.16
CA VAL A 435 -38.51 1.65 -19.83
C VAL A 435 -38.40 2.44 -21.12
N TYR A 436 -37.27 3.11 -21.33
CA TYR A 436 -37.02 3.95 -22.50
C TYR A 436 -35.82 3.42 -23.31
N SER A 437 -35.97 3.31 -24.62
CA SER A 437 -34.93 2.75 -25.51
C SER A 437 -33.70 3.64 -25.63
N ASN A 438 -33.87 4.95 -25.56
CA ASN A 438 -32.76 5.90 -25.71
C ASN A 438 -32.14 6.26 -24.37
N ILE A 439 -31.00 5.64 -24.10
CA ILE A 439 -30.20 5.89 -22.89
C ILE A 439 -29.76 7.34 -22.75
N GLU A 440 -29.53 8.04 -23.87
CA GLU A 440 -29.01 9.41 -23.90
C GLU A 440 -29.97 10.45 -23.31
N LEU A 441 -31.26 10.12 -23.18
CA LEU A 441 -32.26 11.00 -22.54
C LEU A 441 -32.00 11.23 -21.05
N ALA A 442 -31.23 10.37 -20.39
CA ALA A 442 -30.89 10.51 -18.98
C ALA A 442 -29.42 10.24 -18.65
N PHE A 443 -28.74 9.40 -19.42
CA PHE A 443 -27.37 9.00 -19.14
C PHE A 443 -26.46 9.22 -20.32
N TRP A 444 -25.26 9.69 -20.02
CA TRP A 444 -24.14 9.70 -20.96
C TRP A 444 -23.07 8.73 -20.48
N LYS A 445 -22.24 8.25 -21.40
CA LYS A 445 -21.16 7.31 -21.10
C LYS A 445 -19.85 8.07 -21.00
N ASP A 446 -19.19 7.98 -19.84
CA ASP A 446 -17.91 8.62 -19.61
C ASP A 446 -16.75 7.92 -20.33
N ALA A 447 -15.56 8.53 -20.29
CA ALA A 447 -14.37 8.03 -20.95
C ALA A 447 -13.88 6.65 -20.45
N ILE A 448 -14.30 6.24 -19.25
CA ILE A 448 -13.98 4.91 -18.67
C ILE A 448 -15.13 3.92 -18.83
N GLY A 449 -16.17 4.31 -19.57
CA GLY A 449 -17.30 3.47 -19.94
C GLY A 449 -18.42 3.35 -18.91
N ARG A 450 -18.42 4.16 -17.84
CA ARG A 450 -19.53 4.20 -16.88
C ARG A 450 -20.61 5.15 -17.38
N TYR A 451 -21.85 4.84 -17.01
CA TYR A 451 -22.98 5.72 -17.28
C TYR A 451 -23.18 6.69 -16.12
N ALA A 452 -23.25 7.98 -16.43
CA ALA A 452 -23.53 9.06 -15.49
C ALA A 452 -24.77 9.84 -15.94
N LEU A 453 -25.50 10.42 -15.00
CA LEU A 453 -26.65 11.27 -15.32
C LEU A 453 -26.20 12.51 -16.12
N THR A 454 -26.99 12.89 -17.12
CA THR A 454 -26.79 14.12 -17.87
C THR A 454 -27.18 15.35 -17.04
N LYS A 455 -26.55 16.49 -17.27
CA LYS A 455 -26.94 17.76 -16.64
C LYS A 455 -28.36 18.16 -17.02
N GLU A 456 -28.83 17.75 -18.20
CA GLU A 456 -30.15 18.05 -18.74
C GLU A 456 -31.26 17.29 -18.01
N VAL A 457 -31.09 15.99 -17.71
CA VAL A 457 -32.09 15.26 -16.89
C VAL A 457 -32.09 15.74 -15.45
N LEU A 458 -30.92 16.09 -14.90
CA LEU A 458 -30.80 16.69 -13.57
C LEU A 458 -31.57 18.01 -13.48
N ALA A 459 -31.45 18.87 -14.50
CA ALA A 459 -32.19 20.13 -14.59
C ALA A 459 -33.69 19.88 -14.74
N LEU A 460 -34.12 19.02 -15.67
CA LEU A 460 -35.53 18.69 -15.90
C LEU A 460 -36.24 18.23 -14.61
N PHE A 461 -35.64 17.29 -13.88
CA PHE A 461 -36.22 16.78 -12.65
C PHE A 461 -36.27 17.83 -11.55
N LYS A 462 -35.23 18.67 -11.44
CA LYS A 462 -35.21 19.79 -10.49
C LYS A 462 -36.32 20.80 -10.80
N ASP A 463 -36.48 21.18 -12.06
CA ASP A 463 -37.49 22.15 -12.49
C ASP A 463 -38.91 21.60 -12.32
N ALA A 464 -39.09 20.28 -12.44
CA ALA A 464 -40.32 19.57 -12.10
C ALA A 464 -40.56 19.38 -10.58
N GLY A 465 -39.76 20.02 -9.72
CA GLY A 465 -39.88 19.94 -8.26
C GLY A 465 -39.40 18.62 -7.64
N CYS A 466 -38.64 17.82 -8.40
CA CYS A 466 -38.12 16.51 -8.01
C CYS A 466 -36.58 16.50 -8.04
N PRO A 467 -35.88 17.35 -7.28
CA PRO A 467 -34.42 17.44 -7.37
C PRO A 467 -33.73 16.09 -7.12
N TYR A 468 -32.54 15.94 -7.71
CA TYR A 468 -31.68 14.79 -7.47
C TYR A 468 -31.36 14.65 -5.98
N LEU A 469 -31.54 13.43 -5.47
CA LEU A 469 -31.32 13.11 -4.07
C LEU A 469 -29.94 12.49 -3.89
N ARG A 470 -29.73 11.26 -4.39
CA ARG A 470 -28.46 10.52 -4.32
C ARG A 470 -28.54 9.20 -5.11
N PRO A 471 -27.41 8.50 -5.33
CA PRO A 471 -27.45 7.09 -5.70
C PRO A 471 -28.03 6.25 -4.54
N ILE A 472 -28.79 5.21 -4.87
CA ILE A 472 -29.42 4.30 -3.90
C ILE A 472 -29.20 2.83 -4.28
N GLY A 473 -28.97 2.00 -3.28
CA GLY A 473 -28.69 0.57 -3.43
C GLY A 473 -27.44 0.23 -4.27
N ASN A 474 -27.19 -1.07 -4.44
CA ASN A 474 -25.99 -1.57 -5.12
C ASN A 474 -26.19 -1.78 -6.64
N LYS A 475 -27.38 -1.46 -7.18
CA LYS A 475 -27.75 -1.73 -8.59
C LYS A 475 -27.64 -0.50 -9.50
N GLY A 476 -26.98 0.57 -9.05
CA GLY A 476 -26.76 1.78 -9.84
C GLY A 476 -28.00 2.64 -10.03
N TYR A 477 -28.95 2.61 -9.10
CA TYR A 477 -30.11 3.51 -9.13
C TYR A 477 -29.72 4.91 -8.68
N HIS A 478 -30.29 5.89 -9.36
CA HIS A 478 -30.22 7.31 -9.04
C HIS A 478 -31.60 7.80 -8.61
N ALA A 479 -31.71 8.31 -7.39
CA ALA A 479 -32.96 8.77 -6.81
C ALA A 479 -33.16 10.28 -6.98
N PHE A 480 -34.40 10.65 -7.25
CA PHE A 480 -34.91 12.01 -7.34
C PHE A 480 -36.16 12.08 -6.46
N TYR A 481 -36.35 13.17 -5.72
CA TYR A 481 -37.40 13.19 -4.71
C TYR A 481 -38.17 14.52 -4.67
N ASN A 482 -39.49 14.41 -4.81
CA ASN A 482 -40.42 15.49 -4.56
C ASN A 482 -40.89 15.43 -3.12
N LYS A 483 -40.45 16.39 -2.30
CA LYS A 483 -40.78 16.44 -0.88
C LYS A 483 -42.27 16.70 -0.64
N ASP A 484 -42.87 17.58 -1.43
CA ASP A 484 -44.25 18.01 -1.23
C ASP A 484 -45.25 16.91 -1.60
N LYS A 485 -44.93 16.14 -2.65
CA LYS A 485 -45.71 14.98 -3.10
C LYS A 485 -45.32 13.67 -2.42
N MET A 486 -44.28 13.67 -1.59
CA MET A 486 -43.66 12.46 -1.02
C MET A 486 -43.40 11.38 -2.08
N GLN A 487 -42.93 11.81 -3.25
CA GLN A 487 -42.80 10.94 -4.42
C GLN A 487 -41.34 10.81 -4.83
N ALA A 488 -40.87 9.58 -4.93
CA ALA A 488 -39.55 9.26 -5.44
C ALA A 488 -39.63 8.79 -6.89
N TYR A 489 -38.66 9.21 -7.68
CA TYR A 489 -38.32 8.61 -8.96
C TYR A 489 -36.93 8.02 -8.84
N VAL A 490 -36.75 6.81 -9.36
CA VAL A 490 -35.48 6.11 -9.32
C VAL A 490 -35.19 5.59 -10.71
N MET A 491 -34.01 5.90 -11.24
CA MET A 491 -33.62 5.49 -12.58
C MET A 491 -32.26 4.81 -12.58
N ARG A 492 -32.10 3.81 -13.44
CA ARG A 492 -30.82 3.12 -13.64
C ARG A 492 -30.61 2.78 -15.11
N VAL A 493 -29.39 2.40 -15.44
CA VAL A 493 -29.09 1.73 -16.70
C VAL A 493 -29.48 0.25 -16.59
N ALA A 494 -30.33 -0.19 -17.51
CA ALA A 494 -30.67 -1.59 -17.73
C ALA A 494 -30.27 -1.99 -19.15
N PHE A 495 -30.52 -3.24 -19.54
CA PHE A 495 -30.21 -3.74 -20.87
C PHE A 495 -31.41 -4.45 -21.48
N ASP A 496 -31.78 -4.10 -22.71
CA ASP A 496 -32.73 -4.85 -23.53
C ASP A 496 -31.99 -5.40 -24.76
N LYS A 497 -31.95 -6.72 -24.92
CA LYS A 497 -31.24 -7.41 -26.02
C LYS A 497 -29.80 -6.92 -26.21
N GLY A 498 -29.10 -6.68 -25.10
CA GLY A 498 -27.71 -6.21 -25.07
C GLY A 498 -27.51 -4.71 -25.31
N LYS A 499 -28.58 -3.93 -25.56
CA LYS A 499 -28.52 -2.47 -25.71
C LYS A 499 -28.82 -1.78 -24.38
N PRO A 500 -28.05 -0.75 -23.99
CA PRO A 500 -28.32 0.03 -22.78
C PRO A 500 -29.62 0.81 -22.93
N ILE A 501 -30.44 0.80 -21.89
CA ILE A 501 -31.76 1.45 -21.82
C ILE A 501 -31.94 2.13 -20.46
N ILE A 502 -32.91 3.03 -20.36
CA ILE A 502 -33.32 3.63 -19.08
C ILE A 502 -34.41 2.77 -18.49
N GLU A 503 -34.19 2.25 -17.28
CA GLU A 503 -35.28 1.75 -16.44
C GLU A 503 -35.57 2.79 -15.36
N MET A 504 -36.82 3.25 -15.30
CA MET A 504 -37.30 4.18 -14.30
C MET A 504 -38.44 3.57 -13.49
N GLN A 505 -38.46 3.81 -12.19
CA GLN A 505 -39.55 3.44 -11.30
C GLN A 505 -39.97 4.65 -10.47
N SER A 506 -41.23 4.69 -10.04
CA SER A 506 -41.73 5.70 -9.12
C SER A 506 -42.58 5.07 -8.02
N PHE A 507 -42.41 5.62 -6.81
CA PHE A 507 -43.10 5.19 -5.60
C PHE A 507 -43.42 6.41 -4.73
N TYR A 508 -44.51 6.34 -3.96
CA TYR A 508 -44.69 7.25 -2.84
C TYR A 508 -43.92 6.73 -1.63
N GLU A 509 -43.09 7.59 -1.04
CA GLU A 509 -42.27 7.27 0.13
C GLU A 509 -42.01 8.54 0.95
N LYS A 510 -42.19 8.45 2.28
CA LYS A 510 -41.87 9.57 3.17
C LYS A 510 -40.37 9.55 3.47
N ILE A 511 -39.64 10.44 2.84
CA ILE A 511 -38.20 10.64 3.09
C ILE A 511 -38.04 11.93 3.89
N GLU A 512 -37.55 11.81 5.12
CA GLU A 512 -37.19 12.96 5.95
C GLU A 512 -35.85 13.55 5.49
N ALA A 513 -35.72 14.88 5.55
CA ALA A 513 -34.46 15.54 5.20
C ALA A 513 -33.41 15.12 6.22
N GLY A 514 -32.46 14.30 5.81
CA GLY A 514 -31.54 13.74 6.77
C GLY A 514 -30.44 14.74 7.19
N GLY A 515 -30.03 14.60 8.45
CA GLY A 515 -29.02 15.43 9.10
C GLY A 515 -27.62 15.29 8.48
N ALA A 516 -26.98 16.44 8.27
CA ALA A 516 -25.65 16.58 7.69
C ALA A 516 -24.60 15.70 8.39
N SER A 517 -23.68 15.15 7.58
CA SER A 517 -22.42 14.55 8.02
C SER A 517 -21.60 15.60 8.76
N SER A 518 -21.61 15.55 10.10
CA SER A 518 -20.83 16.44 10.95
C SER A 518 -19.41 15.91 11.19
N ILE A 519 -18.46 16.77 11.55
CA ILE A 519 -17.12 16.34 12.02
C ILE A 519 -17.24 15.30 13.13
N ALA A 520 -18.09 15.53 14.13
CA ALA A 520 -18.32 14.58 15.22
C ALA A 520 -18.81 13.20 14.75
N THR A 521 -19.48 13.15 13.60
CA THR A 521 -19.94 11.91 12.96
C THR A 521 -18.78 11.18 12.29
N LEU A 522 -17.96 11.87 11.48
CA LEU A 522 -16.83 11.25 10.77
C LEU A 522 -15.66 10.87 11.69
N SER A 523 -15.40 11.65 12.73
CA SER A 523 -14.34 11.39 13.72
C SER A 523 -14.55 10.08 14.48
N ASN A 524 -15.80 9.78 14.86
CA ASN A 524 -16.13 8.54 15.55
C ASN A 524 -16.72 7.53 14.56
N TYR A 525 -15.94 6.52 14.21
CA TYR A 525 -16.35 5.49 13.26
C TYR A 525 -17.69 4.81 13.61
N GLY A 526 -17.95 4.52 14.89
CA GLY A 526 -19.24 3.96 15.30
C GLY A 526 -20.41 4.94 15.10
N ARG A 527 -20.17 6.25 15.26
CA ARG A 527 -21.17 7.30 14.96
C ARG A 527 -21.33 7.51 13.47
N SER A 528 -20.29 7.44 12.63
CA SER A 528 -20.45 7.54 11.18
C SER A 528 -21.33 6.42 10.66
N ILE A 529 -21.07 5.20 11.13
CA ILE A 529 -21.89 4.04 10.80
C ILE A 529 -23.33 4.19 11.31
N ARG A 530 -23.52 4.61 12.57
CA ARG A 530 -24.88 4.85 13.11
C ARG A 530 -25.60 6.01 12.46
N ALA A 531 -24.92 7.07 12.04
CA ALA A 531 -25.50 8.21 11.35
C ALA A 531 -25.92 7.83 9.93
N GLN A 532 -25.08 7.12 9.18
CA GLN A 532 -25.46 6.48 7.91
C GLN A 532 -26.63 5.49 8.14
N LYS A 533 -26.65 4.84 9.31
CA LYS A 533 -27.74 3.92 9.67
C LYS A 533 -29.06 4.64 10.03
N ALA A 534 -29.01 5.77 10.74
CA ALA A 534 -30.15 6.48 11.30
C ALA A 534 -30.75 7.53 10.35
N HIS A 535 -29.97 8.07 9.41
CA HIS A 535 -30.40 9.07 8.43
C HIS A 535 -31.39 8.50 7.39
N ASP A 536 -31.47 7.18 7.23
CA ASP A 536 -32.01 6.56 6.02
C ASP A 536 -33.15 5.57 6.24
N GLU A 537 -34.05 5.76 7.21
CA GLU A 537 -35.22 4.87 7.32
C GLU A 537 -36.13 4.97 6.08
N GLY A 538 -36.40 6.20 5.61
CA GLY A 538 -37.16 6.42 4.37
C GLY A 538 -36.43 5.92 3.12
N ILE A 539 -35.11 6.13 3.05
CA ILE A 539 -34.33 5.61 1.92
C ILE A 539 -34.24 4.08 1.95
N ARG A 540 -34.11 3.45 3.11
CA ARG A 540 -34.15 1.98 3.20
C ARG A 540 -35.48 1.41 2.77
N ARG A 541 -36.60 2.07 3.09
CA ARG A 541 -37.91 1.65 2.58
C ARG A 541 -37.94 1.74 1.07
N LEU A 542 -37.46 2.84 0.49
CA LEU A 542 -37.32 2.98 -0.96
C LEU A 542 -36.42 1.88 -1.58
N GLU A 543 -35.25 1.62 -0.99
CA GLU A 543 -34.32 0.56 -1.44
C GLU A 543 -34.95 -0.83 -1.35
N ARG A 544 -35.64 -1.15 -0.26
CA ARG A 544 -36.37 -2.42 -0.11
C ARG A 544 -37.46 -2.56 -1.17
N ARG A 545 -38.24 -1.50 -1.43
CA ARG A 545 -39.27 -1.50 -2.48
C ARG A 545 -38.66 -1.80 -3.85
N ILE A 546 -37.53 -1.18 -4.18
CA ILE A 546 -36.81 -1.43 -5.43
C ILE A 546 -36.30 -2.87 -5.51
N LEU A 547 -35.76 -3.40 -4.41
CA LEU A 547 -35.25 -4.78 -4.36
C LEU A 547 -36.36 -5.84 -4.44
N ALA A 548 -37.53 -5.54 -3.88
CA ALA A 548 -38.71 -6.40 -3.92
C ALA A 548 -39.46 -6.31 -5.27
N SER A 549 -39.24 -5.24 -6.04
CA SER A 549 -39.88 -5.03 -7.33
C SER A 549 -39.21 -5.85 -8.43
N PRO A 550 -39.98 -6.52 -9.31
CA PRO A 550 -39.44 -7.12 -10.52
C PRO A 550 -38.60 -6.12 -11.32
N LEU A 551 -37.35 -6.50 -11.56
CA LEU A 551 -36.44 -5.74 -12.41
C LEU A 551 -36.73 -6.04 -13.87
N PHE A 552 -36.56 -5.03 -14.72
CA PHE A 552 -36.42 -5.29 -16.15
C PHE A 552 -35.18 -6.19 -16.37
N ARG A 553 -35.40 -7.36 -16.98
CA ARG A 553 -34.39 -8.37 -17.29
C ARG A 553 -34.34 -8.62 -18.79
#